data_AF-A0A7M7HF11-F1
#
_entry.id   AF-A0A7M7HF11-F1
#
_cell.length_a   1.000
_cell.length_b   1.000
_cell.length_c   1.000
_cell.angle_alpha   90.00
_cell.angle_beta   90.00
_cell.angle_gamma   90.00
#
_symmetry.space_group_name_H-M   'P 1'
#
loop_
_entity.id
_entity.type
_entity.pdbx_description
1 polymer ?
#
loop_
_entity_poly.entity_id
_entity_poly.type
_entity_poly.pdbx_seq_one_letter_code
_entity_poly.pdbx_strand_id
1 'polypeptide(L)'
;MGCRVANIFRIYIILVSLMWNGVEAVHMYMTLVKVFTAHASYFVLKAGLVAWGIPLFVVLIAAAVNIEIYDGVLINCTFSCRLSTVAFYGLFLTPMLIIVLFNSIVFGLVLRVIRKIYKTGNL
;
A
#
# COMPACT_ATOMS: atom_id res chain seq x y z
N MET A 1 -5.62 -23.65 -10.42
CA MET A 1 -5.83 -22.26 -10.91
C MET A 1 -6.56 -21.35 -9.92
N GLY A 2 -7.62 -21.81 -9.23
CA GLY A 2 -8.37 -20.96 -8.27
C GLY A 2 -7.51 -20.31 -7.17
N CYS A 3 -6.58 -21.04 -6.55
CA CYS A 3 -5.72 -20.47 -5.50
C CYS A 3 -4.75 -19.39 -6.03
N ARG A 4 -4.25 -19.51 -7.27
CA ARG A 4 -3.35 -18.52 -7.87
C ARG A 4 -4.04 -17.16 -7.96
N VAL A 5 -5.25 -17.15 -8.53
CA VAL A 5 -6.05 -15.93 -8.68
C VAL A 5 -6.40 -15.35 -7.30
N ALA A 6 -6.82 -16.18 -6.35
CA ALA A 6 -7.15 -15.74 -5.00
C ALA A 6 -5.94 -15.10 -4.28
N ASN A 7 -4.76 -15.71 -4.38
CA ASN A 7 -3.53 -15.20 -3.78
C ASN A 7 -3.10 -13.87 -4.43
N ILE A 8 -3.12 -13.80 -5.77
CA ILE A 8 -2.81 -12.58 -6.52
C ILE A 8 -3.76 -11.46 -6.12
N PHE A 9 -5.06 -11.73 -6.10
CA PHE A 9 -6.09 -10.77 -5.72
C PHE A 9 -5.92 -10.27 -4.29
N ARG A 10 -5.63 -11.18 -3.35
CA ARG A 10 -5.37 -10.85 -1.94
C ARG A 10 -4.18 -9.91 -1.80
N ILE A 11 -3.05 -10.23 -2.46
CA ILE A 11 -1.83 -9.42 -2.41
C ILE A 11 -2.09 -8.05 -3.03
N TYR A 12 -2.71 -8.01 -4.20
CA TYR A 12 -3.02 -6.78 -4.93
C TYR A 12 -3.92 -5.85 -4.12
N ILE A 13 -5.06 -6.34 -3.61
CA ILE A 13 -6.01 -5.50 -2.85
C ILE A 13 -5.35 -4.95 -1.58
N ILE A 14 -4.61 -5.76 -0.84
CA ILE A 14 -3.97 -5.29 0.40
C ILE A 14 -2.96 -4.18 0.10
N LEU A 15 -2.11 -4.36 -0.92
CA LEU A 15 -1.13 -3.34 -1.32
C LEU A 15 -1.83 -2.07 -1.80
N VAL A 16 -2.87 -2.19 -2.62
CA VAL A 16 -3.69 -1.05 -3.09
C VAL A 16 -4.33 -0.30 -1.92
N SER A 17 -4.96 -1.00 -0.98
CA SER A 17 -5.56 -0.37 0.21
C SER A 17 -4.51 0.37 1.03
N LEU A 18 -3.33 -0.21 1.21
CA LEU A 18 -2.23 0.47 1.91
C LEU A 18 -1.75 1.71 1.15
N MET A 19 -1.63 1.66 -0.17
CA MET A 19 -1.26 2.84 -0.97
C MET A 19 -2.31 3.94 -0.86
N TRP A 20 -3.60 3.59 -0.88
CA TRP A 20 -4.69 4.54 -0.69
C TRP A 20 -4.68 5.20 0.68
N ASN A 21 -4.36 4.46 1.75
CA ASN A 21 -4.17 5.05 3.08
C ASN A 21 -3.04 6.10 3.09
N GLY A 22 -1.97 5.87 2.32
CA GLY A 22 -0.89 6.84 2.15
C GLY A 22 -1.34 8.08 1.39
N VAL A 23 -2.06 7.91 0.28
CA VAL A 23 -2.61 9.03 -0.52
C VAL A 23 -3.55 9.88 0.32
N GLU A 24 -4.41 9.27 1.14
CA GLU A 24 -5.29 9.97 2.07
C GLU A 24 -4.49 10.80 3.08
N ALA A 25 -3.44 10.23 3.68
CA ALA A 25 -2.57 10.96 4.61
C ALA A 25 -1.86 12.15 3.93
N VAL A 26 -1.38 11.99 2.69
CA VAL A 26 -0.78 13.10 1.92
C VAL A 26 -1.85 14.15 1.57
N HIS A 27 -3.06 13.73 1.24
CA HIS A 27 -4.16 14.64 0.97
C HIS A 27 -4.50 15.49 2.20
N MET A 28 -4.51 14.89 3.40
CA MET A 28 -4.65 15.62 4.67
C MET A 28 -3.48 16.59 4.90
N TYR A 29 -2.22 16.16 4.68
CA TYR A 29 -1.06 17.04 4.76
C TYR A 29 -1.18 18.25 3.83
N MET A 30 -1.52 18.01 2.56
CA MET A 30 -1.72 19.07 1.58
C MET A 30 -2.85 19.98 1.97
N THR A 31 -3.97 19.47 2.47
CA THR A 31 -5.10 20.31 2.91
C THR A 31 -4.67 21.24 4.06
N LEU A 32 -3.91 20.74 5.04
CA LEU A 32 -3.41 21.55 6.16
C LEU A 32 -2.39 22.61 5.73
N VAL A 33 -1.49 22.29 4.78
CA VAL A 33 -0.44 23.22 4.34
C VAL A 33 -0.93 24.18 3.24
N LYS A 34 -1.78 23.71 2.31
CA LYS A 34 -2.35 24.47 1.19
C LYS A 34 -3.67 25.17 1.47
N VAL A 35 -4.30 24.98 2.63
CA VAL A 35 -5.35 25.92 3.09
C VAL A 35 -4.82 27.36 3.17
N PHE A 36 -3.50 27.56 3.22
CA PHE A 36 -2.88 28.88 3.05
C PHE A 36 -2.50 29.23 1.59
N THR A 37 -2.42 28.28 0.64
CA THR A 37 -2.14 28.56 -0.79
C THR A 37 -2.72 27.49 -1.75
N ALA A 38 -3.79 27.85 -2.48
CA ALA A 38 -4.32 27.27 -3.73
C ALA A 38 -4.60 25.73 -3.87
N HIS A 39 -5.82 25.40 -4.29
CA HIS A 39 -6.30 24.06 -4.63
C HIS A 39 -5.50 23.37 -5.75
N ALA A 40 -4.89 22.22 -5.46
CA ALA A 40 -4.30 21.34 -6.46
C ALA A 40 -5.28 20.21 -6.84
N SER A 41 -6.31 20.54 -7.63
CA SER A 41 -7.38 19.62 -8.06
C SER A 41 -6.87 18.33 -8.74
N TYR A 42 -5.74 18.38 -9.45
CA TYR A 42 -5.20 17.23 -10.17
C TYR A 42 -4.28 16.31 -9.35
N PHE A 43 -3.98 16.65 -8.09
CA PHE A 43 -3.05 15.86 -7.27
C PHE A 43 -3.59 14.47 -6.94
N VAL A 44 -4.86 14.38 -6.55
CA VAL A 44 -5.52 13.11 -6.19
C VAL A 44 -5.56 12.15 -7.37
N LEU A 45 -5.77 12.67 -8.59
CA LEU A 45 -5.85 11.86 -9.80
C LEU A 45 -4.49 11.27 -10.19
N LYS A 46 -3.42 12.06 -10.08
CA LYS A 46 -2.03 11.58 -10.27
C LYS A 46 -1.62 10.59 -9.18
N ALA A 47 -1.99 10.87 -7.93
CA ALA A 47 -1.70 9.99 -6.80
C ALA A 47 -2.47 8.66 -6.90
N GLY A 48 -3.71 8.69 -7.40
CA GLY A 48 -4.48 7.48 -7.70
C GLY A 48 -3.79 6.59 -8.71
N LEU A 49 -3.32 7.14 -9.84
CA LEU A 49 -2.56 6.36 -10.83
C LEU A 49 -1.34 5.67 -10.23
N VAL A 50 -0.62 6.35 -9.34
CA VAL A 50 0.53 5.78 -8.61
C VAL A 50 0.09 4.70 -7.62
N ALA A 51 -1.00 4.93 -6.88
CA ALA A 51 -1.51 4.02 -5.86
C ALA A 51 -2.04 2.70 -6.44
N TRP A 52 -2.60 2.70 -7.66
CA TRP A 52 -2.97 1.49 -8.38
C TRP A 52 -1.79 0.86 -9.13
N GLY A 53 -0.95 1.69 -9.75
CA GLY A 53 0.13 1.24 -10.62
C GLY A 53 1.26 0.51 -9.89
N ILE A 54 1.68 0.99 -8.72
CA ILE A 54 2.77 0.35 -7.95
C ILE A 54 2.39 -1.08 -7.49
N PRO A 55 1.22 -1.32 -6.86
CA PRO A 55 0.77 -2.67 -6.53
C PRO A 55 0.67 -3.59 -7.73
N LEU A 56 0.17 -3.08 -8.86
CA LEU A 56 0.07 -3.84 -10.11
C LEU A 56 1.47 -4.26 -10.57
N PHE A 57 2.43 -3.32 -10.58
CA PHE A 57 3.80 -3.57 -10.99
C PHE A 57 4.51 -4.60 -10.10
N VAL A 58 4.33 -4.52 -8.79
CA VAL A 58 4.89 -5.50 -7.82
C VAL A 58 4.37 -6.91 -8.11
N VAL A 59 3.05 -7.05 -8.32
CA VAL A 59 2.42 -8.34 -8.64
C VAL A 59 2.88 -8.86 -10.00
N LEU A 60 2.98 -7.99 -11.02
CA LEU A 60 3.40 -8.38 -12.36
C LEU A 60 4.86 -8.82 -12.42
N ILE A 61 5.79 -8.13 -11.74
CA ILE A 61 7.19 -8.56 -11.68
C ILE A 61 7.30 -9.95 -11.08
N ALA A 62 6.63 -10.16 -9.95
CA ALA A 62 6.63 -11.44 -9.26
C ALA A 62 6.05 -12.57 -10.11
N ALA A 63 4.94 -12.29 -10.81
CA ALA A 63 4.32 -13.21 -11.76
C ALA A 63 5.22 -13.51 -12.96
N ALA A 64 5.97 -12.52 -13.45
CA ALA A 64 6.91 -12.66 -14.57
C ALA A 64 8.15 -13.49 -14.20
N VAL A 65 8.60 -13.42 -12.94
CA VAL A 65 9.70 -14.27 -12.46
C VAL A 65 9.26 -15.72 -12.37
N ASN A 66 8.19 -16.00 -11.62
CA ASN A 66 7.60 -17.33 -11.58
C ASN A 66 6.15 -17.26 -11.06
N ILE A 67 5.19 -17.56 -11.93
CA ILE A 67 3.75 -17.59 -11.60
C ILE A 67 3.37 -18.68 -10.60
N GLU A 68 4.17 -19.75 -10.49
CA GLU A 68 3.97 -20.86 -9.55
C GLU A 68 4.21 -20.44 -8.10
N ILE A 69 4.88 -19.30 -7.86
CA ILE A 69 5.03 -18.71 -6.52
C ILE A 69 3.65 -18.38 -5.89
N TYR A 70 2.64 -18.14 -6.74
CA TYR A 70 1.27 -17.89 -6.31
C TYR A 70 0.42 -19.14 -6.10
N ASP A 71 0.96 -20.35 -6.34
CA ASP A 71 0.21 -21.58 -6.10
C ASP A 71 -0.10 -21.84 -4.63
N GLY A 72 -1.10 -22.71 -4.44
CA GLY A 72 -1.39 -23.29 -3.14
C GLY A 72 -0.39 -24.39 -2.79
N VAL A 73 -0.11 -24.54 -1.49
CA VAL A 73 0.73 -25.63 -0.96
C VAL A 73 -0.13 -26.84 -0.61
N LEU A 74 0.35 -28.04 -0.96
CA LEU A 74 -0.24 -29.31 -0.53
C LEU A 74 0.31 -29.67 0.86
N ILE A 75 -0.56 -29.76 1.86
CA ILE A 75 -0.19 -30.06 3.25
C ILE A 75 -1.02 -31.27 3.69
N ASN A 76 -0.37 -32.36 4.11
CA ASN A 76 -1.05 -33.57 4.59
C ASN A 76 -2.15 -34.07 3.62
N CYS A 77 -1.82 -34.19 2.34
CA CYS A 77 -2.75 -34.58 1.26
C CYS A 77 -3.97 -33.66 1.06
N THR A 78 -4.00 -32.47 1.70
CA THR A 78 -5.04 -31.45 1.52
C THR A 78 -4.48 -30.25 0.78
N PHE A 79 -5.12 -29.87 -0.33
CA PHE A 79 -4.71 -28.70 -1.11
C PHE A 79 -5.17 -27.42 -0.41
N SER A 80 -4.24 -26.65 0.13
CA SER A 80 -4.53 -25.37 0.78
C SER A 80 -4.17 -24.20 -0.13
N CYS A 81 -5.09 -23.24 -0.30
CA CYS A 81 -4.80 -21.96 -0.97
C CYS A 81 -3.98 -21.02 -0.07
N ARG A 82 -2.83 -21.49 0.40
CA ARG A 82 -1.86 -20.72 1.18
C ARG A 82 -0.61 -20.53 0.34
N LEU A 83 -0.05 -19.33 0.39
CA LEU A 83 1.24 -19.03 -0.21
C LEU A 83 2.35 -19.79 0.53
N SER A 84 3.35 -20.29 -0.21
CA SER A 84 4.53 -20.91 0.40
C SER A 84 5.22 -19.96 1.38
N THR A 85 5.86 -20.48 2.43
CA THR A 85 6.54 -19.68 3.45
C THR A 85 7.50 -18.66 2.83
N VAL A 86 8.32 -19.10 1.86
CA VAL A 86 9.28 -18.22 1.16
C VAL A 86 8.58 -17.10 0.39
N ALA A 87 7.48 -17.43 -0.28
CA ALA A 87 6.67 -16.49 -1.05
C ALA A 87 5.93 -15.52 -0.13
N PHE A 88 5.44 -15.99 1.02
CA PHE A 88 4.77 -15.17 2.01
C PHE A 88 5.72 -14.11 2.57
N TYR A 89 6.93 -14.50 2.98
CA TYR A 89 7.89 -13.54 3.50
C TYR A 89 8.45 -12.62 2.42
N GLY A 90 8.91 -13.16 1.29
CA GLY A 90 9.57 -12.36 0.25
C GLY A 90 8.62 -11.53 -0.61
N LEU A 91 7.48 -12.09 -0.99
CA LEU A 91 6.59 -11.50 -2.00
C LEU A 91 5.45 -10.69 -1.39
N PHE A 92 4.98 -11.10 -0.22
CA PHE A 92 3.85 -10.44 0.44
C PHE A 92 4.32 -9.53 1.58
N LEU A 93 5.10 -10.06 2.53
CA LEU A 93 5.47 -9.31 3.72
C LEU A 93 6.46 -8.18 3.41
N THR A 94 7.48 -8.42 2.57
CA THR A 94 8.47 -7.39 2.21
C THR A 94 7.85 -6.12 1.61
N PRO A 95 7.05 -6.17 0.52
CA PRO A 95 6.44 -4.94 -0.01
C PRO A 95 5.42 -4.33 0.95
N MET A 96 4.68 -5.16 1.69
CA MET A 96 3.73 -4.66 2.71
C MET A 96 4.44 -3.82 3.77
N LEU A 97 5.54 -4.31 4.33
CA LEU A 97 6.31 -3.59 5.36
C LEU A 97 6.89 -2.29 4.81
N ILE A 98 7.43 -2.28 3.58
CA ILE A 98 7.96 -1.07 2.96
C ILE A 98 6.86 0.00 2.83
N ILE A 99 5.68 -0.37 2.35
CA ILE A 99 4.55 0.57 2.19
C ILE A 99 4.05 1.06 3.57
N VAL A 100 3.92 0.17 4.55
CA VAL A 100 3.49 0.55 5.91
C VAL A 100 4.48 1.51 6.58
N LEU A 101 5.79 1.29 6.42
CA LEU A 101 6.82 2.19 6.92
C LEU A 101 6.71 3.56 6.26
N PHE A 102 6.57 3.61 4.94
CA PHE A 102 6.35 4.86 4.21
C PHE A 102 5.09 5.60 4.69
N ASN A 103 3.96 4.91 4.81
CA ASN A 103 2.71 5.48 5.30
C ASN A 103 2.84 6.02 6.73
N SER A 104 3.57 5.32 7.59
CA SER A 104 3.82 5.72 8.98
C SER A 104 4.63 7.02 9.06
N ILE A 105 5.61 7.20 8.15
CA ILE A 105 6.38 8.45 8.05
C ILE A 105 5.47 9.61 7.67
N VAL A 106 4.63 9.45 6.63
CA VAL A 106 3.69 10.49 6.18
C VAL A 106 2.72 10.86 7.29
N PHE A 107 2.13 9.87 7.96
CA PHE A 107 1.22 10.09 9.08
C PHE A 107 1.92 10.83 10.24
N GLY A 108 3.17 10.47 10.54
CA GLY A 108 4.00 11.18 11.52
C GLY A 108 4.22 12.65 11.16
N LEU A 109 4.42 12.98 9.87
CA LEU A 109 4.56 14.36 9.40
C LEU A 109 3.27 15.16 9.58
N VAL A 110 2.11 14.57 9.24
CA VAL A 110 0.79 15.19 9.43
C VAL A 110 0.57 15.52 10.91
N LEU A 111 0.81 14.56 11.81
CA LEU A 111 0.65 14.77 13.25
C LEU A 111 1.57 15.87 13.78
N ARG A 112 2.81 15.97 13.28
CA ARG A 112 3.73 17.04 13.64
C ARG A 112 3.21 18.42 13.22
N VAL A 113 2.65 18.53 12.02
CA VAL A 113 2.04 19.77 11.52
C VAL A 113 0.83 20.17 12.37
N ILE A 114 -0.09 19.23 12.64
CA ILE A 114 -1.29 19.50 13.45
C ILE A 114 -0.90 19.98 14.85
N ARG A 115 0.05 19.29 15.52
CA ARG A 115 0.54 19.70 16.84
C ARG A 115 1.15 21.11 16.83
N LYS A 116 1.86 21.48 15.76
CA LYS A 116 2.43 22.83 15.61
C LYS A 116 1.34 23.89 15.46
N ILE A 117 0.31 23.63 14.64
CA ILE A 117 -0.83 24.53 14.45
C ILE A 117 -1.58 24.73 15.77
N TYR A 118 -1.91 23.64 16.46
CA TYR A 118 -2.62 23.69 17.75
C TYR A 118 -1.85 24.52 18.80
N LYS A 119 -0.53 24.35 18.89
CA LYS A 119 0.30 25.14 19.81
C LYS A 119 0.34 26.64 19.45
N THR A 120 0.27 26.99 18.17
CA THR A 120 0.34 28.38 17.69
C THR A 120 -0.99 29.11 17.86
N GLY A 121 -2.13 28.43 17.72
CA GLY A 121 -3.46 29.04 17.91
C GLY A 121 -3.94 29.11 19.36
N ASN A 122 -3.22 28.51 20.31
CA ASN A 122 -3.52 28.54 21.75
C ASN A 122 -2.60 29.52 22.51
N LEU A 123 -1.98 30.45 21.78
CA LEU A 123 -1.13 31.55 22.24
C LEU A 123 -1.73 32.86 21.71
#